data_AF-A0A0L8H3Q0-F1
#
_entry.id   AF-A0A0L8H3Q0-F1
#
_cell.length_a   1.000
_cell.length_b   1.000
_cell.length_c   1.000
_cell.angle_alpha   90.00
_cell.angle_beta   90.00
_cell.angle_gamma   90.00
#
_symmetry.space_group_name_H-M   'P 1'
#
loop_
_entity.id
_entity.type
_entity.pdbx_description
1 polymer ?
#
loop_
_entity_poly.entity_id
_entity_poly.type
_entity_poly.pdbx_seq_one_letter_code
_entity_poly.pdbx_strand_id
1 'polypeptide(L)'
;MDFRVVAAILLIAVSTVYSQSIMSLCQQTQIRAGSHFVRSPNNCSEFFLCNAMFPQPLACGKTTVFSQSQQVCVWRNSQFDDCDRQIYGGRFDDPLCNQYPDGMNRDPSDCHRFIPCFKRTSYPSMACQFNLFFDPQTQRCSEIRPPYCQIQCK
;
A
#
# COMPACT_ATOMS: atom_id res chain seq x y z
N MET A 1 0.22 27.15 37.96
CA MET A 1 -0.38 25.95 37.35
C MET A 1 0.42 24.75 37.83
N ASP A 2 -0.23 23.78 38.49
CA ASP A 2 0.44 22.59 39.03
C ASP A 2 1.05 21.77 37.88
N PHE A 3 2.26 21.23 38.07
CA PHE A 3 2.93 20.34 37.12
C PHE A 3 2.03 19.17 36.69
N ARG A 4 1.20 18.66 37.61
CA ARG A 4 0.22 17.60 37.31
C ARG A 4 -0.85 18.04 36.31
N VAL A 5 -1.29 19.29 36.41
CA VAL A 5 -2.28 19.88 35.49
C VAL A 5 -1.66 20.11 34.12
N VAL A 6 -0.42 20.59 34.06
CA VAL A 6 0.32 20.76 32.79
C VAL A 6 0.54 19.40 32.11
N ALA A 7 0.97 18.39 32.86
CA ALA A 7 1.17 17.03 32.33
C ALA A 7 -0.13 16.41 31.80
N ALA A 8 -1.24 16.57 32.53
CA ALA A 8 -2.55 16.07 32.09
C ALA A 8 -3.02 16.76 30.79
N ILE A 9 -2.87 18.08 30.68
CA ILE A 9 -3.23 18.83 29.46
C ILE A 9 -2.39 18.36 28.27
N LEU A 10 -1.07 18.17 28.46
CA LEU A 10 -0.18 17.69 27.42
C LEU A 10 -0.56 16.27 26.95
N LEU A 11 -0.86 15.36 27.87
CA LEU A 11 -1.29 13.99 27.51
C LEU A 11 -2.60 14.00 26.71
N ILE A 12 -3.58 14.78 27.12
CA ILE A 12 -4.87 14.91 26.41
C ILE A 12 -4.65 15.50 25.00
N ALA A 13 -3.81 16.54 24.88
CA ALA A 13 -3.47 17.14 23.60
C ALA A 13 -2.78 16.13 22.66
N VAL A 14 -1.82 15.34 23.17
CA VAL A 14 -1.13 14.31 22.38
C VAL A 14 -2.11 13.20 21.94
N SER A 15 -2.95 12.70 22.84
CA SER A 15 -3.93 11.67 22.50
C SER A 15 -4.94 12.15 21.45
N THR A 16 -5.44 13.38 21.57
CA THR A 16 -6.40 13.94 20.60
C THR A 16 -5.78 14.15 19.22
N VAL A 17 -4.55 14.68 19.15
CA VAL A 17 -3.81 14.81 17.88
C VAL A 17 -3.57 13.45 17.23
N TYR A 18 -3.19 12.45 18.02
CA TYR A 18 -2.98 11.09 17.55
C TYR A 18 -4.27 10.48 16.99
N SER A 19 -5.40 10.60 17.71
CA SER A 19 -6.70 10.10 17.24
C SER A 19 -7.19 10.77 15.96
N GLN A 20 -7.02 12.09 15.82
CA GLN A 20 -7.36 12.81 14.58
C GLN A 20 -6.53 12.29 13.39
N SER A 21 -5.25 12.03 13.62
CA SER A 21 -4.35 11.50 12.58
C SER A 21 -4.81 10.12 12.09
N ILE A 22 -5.22 9.22 12.99
CA ILE A 22 -5.73 7.89 12.58
C ILE A 22 -7.07 8.00 11.84
N MET A 23 -7.95 8.90 12.25
CA MET A 23 -9.22 9.11 11.54
C MET A 23 -8.97 9.58 10.09
N SER A 24 -8.02 10.50 9.88
CA SER A 24 -7.60 10.88 8.52
C SER A 24 -6.94 9.73 7.76
N LEU A 25 -6.19 8.86 8.45
CA LEU A 25 -5.57 7.70 7.84
C LEU A 25 -6.62 6.72 7.31
N CYS A 26 -7.71 6.50 8.04
CA CYS A 26 -8.80 5.63 7.63
C CYS A 26 -9.60 6.12 6.42
N GLN A 27 -9.54 7.42 6.09
CA GLN A 27 -10.12 7.93 4.84
C GLN A 27 -9.48 7.27 3.60
N GLN A 28 -8.25 6.73 3.71
CA GLN A 28 -7.63 5.97 2.62
C GLN A 28 -8.44 4.74 2.18
N THR A 29 -9.28 4.18 3.06
CA THR A 29 -10.14 3.03 2.71
C THR A 29 -11.25 3.38 1.71
N GLN A 30 -11.61 4.65 1.57
CA GLN A 30 -12.56 5.08 0.55
C GLN A 30 -11.97 5.03 -0.85
N ILE A 31 -10.64 5.11 -0.94
CA ILE A 31 -9.90 5.13 -2.21
C ILE A 31 -9.38 3.71 -2.51
N ARG A 32 -9.08 2.91 -1.49
CA ARG A 32 -8.52 1.57 -1.65
C ARG A 32 -9.58 0.52 -1.93
N ALA A 33 -9.39 -0.23 -3.00
CA ALA A 33 -10.28 -1.32 -3.37
C ALA A 33 -10.04 -2.56 -2.47
N GLY A 34 -11.12 -3.16 -1.99
CA GLY A 34 -11.09 -4.51 -1.41
C GLY A 34 -10.72 -4.64 0.06
N SER A 35 -10.62 -3.55 0.85
CA SER A 35 -10.37 -3.70 2.29
C SER A 35 -10.68 -2.47 3.15
N HIS A 36 -10.89 -2.73 4.44
CA HIS A 36 -10.99 -1.71 5.47
C HIS A 36 -9.70 -1.59 6.30
N PHE A 37 -8.54 -2.05 5.80
CA PHE A 37 -7.31 -2.00 6.58
C PHE A 37 -6.31 -0.96 6.04
N VAL A 38 -5.72 -0.21 6.97
CA VAL A 38 -4.67 0.76 6.66
C VAL A 38 -3.48 0.56 7.59
N ARG A 39 -2.29 0.39 7.00
CA ARG A 39 -1.02 0.22 7.69
C ARG A 39 -0.69 1.45 8.53
N SER A 40 -0.11 1.22 9.69
CA SER A 40 0.45 2.30 10.50
C SER A 40 1.61 2.99 9.75
N PRO A 41 1.64 4.33 9.67
CA PRO A 41 2.74 5.05 9.02
C PRO A 41 4.05 4.95 9.81
N ASN A 42 4.00 4.58 11.08
CA ASN A 42 5.15 4.56 11.99
C ASN A 42 5.65 3.14 12.28
N ASN A 43 4.82 2.11 12.07
CA ASN A 43 5.17 0.74 12.37
C ASN A 43 4.53 -0.22 11.35
N CYS A 44 5.32 -0.78 10.45
CA CYS A 44 4.80 -1.69 9.43
C CYS A 44 4.27 -3.02 9.99
N SER A 45 4.57 -3.38 11.23
CA SER A 45 3.96 -4.55 11.87
C SER A 45 2.60 -4.23 12.51
N GLU A 46 2.14 -2.98 12.42
CA GLU A 46 0.83 -2.52 12.90
C GLU A 46 -0.04 -2.01 11.75
N PHE A 47 -1.35 -2.21 11.89
CA PHE A 47 -2.35 -1.73 10.95
C PHE A 47 -3.66 -1.47 11.69
N PHE A 48 -4.56 -0.74 11.04
CA PHE A 48 -5.83 -0.33 11.61
C PHE A 48 -6.97 -0.93 10.81
N LEU A 49 -7.97 -1.47 11.49
CA LEU A 49 -9.27 -1.79 10.91
C LEU A 49 -10.17 -0.54 10.98
N CYS A 50 -10.61 -0.07 9.82
CA CYS A 50 -11.31 1.19 9.59
C CYS A 50 -12.81 1.01 9.25
N ASN A 51 -13.44 -0.10 9.65
CA ASN A 51 -14.88 -0.33 9.46
C ASN A 51 -15.73 -0.08 10.72
N ALA A 52 -15.10 0.34 11.81
CA ALA A 52 -15.75 0.66 13.07
C ALA A 52 -15.89 2.18 13.24
N MET A 53 -16.81 2.59 14.12
CA MET A 53 -16.96 3.98 14.57
C MET A 53 -15.63 4.58 15.08
N PHE A 54 -14.71 3.72 15.52
CA PHE A 54 -13.35 4.06 15.91
C PHE A 54 -12.36 3.08 15.26
N PRO A 55 -11.25 3.55 14.66
CA PRO A 55 -10.20 2.69 14.11
C PRO A 55 -9.63 1.74 15.18
N GLN A 56 -9.60 0.45 14.89
CA GLN A 56 -9.05 -0.55 15.82
C GLN A 56 -7.61 -0.90 15.46
N PRO A 57 -6.64 -0.73 16.37
CA PRO A 57 -5.25 -1.14 16.13
C PRO A 57 -5.13 -2.67 16.17
N LEU A 58 -4.40 -3.21 15.20
CA LEU A 58 -4.07 -4.62 15.05
C LEU A 58 -2.57 -4.75 14.77
N ALA A 59 -2.02 -5.94 15.03
CA ALA A 59 -0.61 -6.22 14.82
C ALA A 59 -0.43 -7.55 14.09
N CYS A 60 0.57 -7.57 13.21
CA CYS A 60 1.06 -8.78 12.58
C CYS A 60 1.85 -9.64 13.58
N GLY A 61 1.92 -10.95 13.31
CA GLY A 61 2.72 -11.88 14.12
C GLY A 61 4.22 -11.59 14.02
N LYS A 62 5.02 -12.26 14.86
CA LYS A 62 6.48 -12.06 14.90
C LYS A 62 7.10 -12.18 13.51
N THR A 63 8.02 -11.28 13.19
CA THR A 63 8.77 -11.20 11.92
C THR A 63 7.95 -10.94 10.65
N THR A 64 6.65 -10.63 10.79
CA THR A 64 5.79 -10.25 9.67
C THR A 64 5.43 -8.76 9.72
N VAL A 65 5.12 -8.21 8.54
CA VAL A 65 4.69 -6.83 8.33
C VAL A 65 3.39 -6.82 7.55
N PHE A 66 2.56 -5.82 7.77
CA PHE A 66 1.32 -5.65 7.03
C PHE A 66 1.64 -5.11 5.63
N SER A 67 1.34 -5.90 4.61
CA SER A 67 1.45 -5.47 3.23
C SER A 67 0.21 -4.66 2.86
N GLN A 68 0.37 -3.36 2.58
CA GLN A 68 -0.75 -2.48 2.27
C GLN A 68 -1.35 -2.78 0.90
N SER A 69 -0.55 -3.25 -0.04
CA SER A 69 -1.02 -3.74 -1.33
C SER A 69 -1.76 -5.06 -1.15
N GLN A 70 -1.15 -6.07 -0.51
CA GLN A 70 -1.75 -7.40 -0.41
C GLN A 70 -2.88 -7.54 0.63
N GLN A 71 -3.05 -6.55 1.51
CA GLN A 71 -4.07 -6.55 2.56
C GLN A 71 -3.94 -7.74 3.55
N VAL A 72 -2.71 -8.17 3.79
CA VAL A 72 -2.38 -9.29 4.69
C VAL A 72 -0.99 -9.13 5.29
N CYS A 73 -0.75 -9.74 6.44
CA CYS A 73 0.59 -9.85 7.01
C CYS A 73 1.46 -10.80 6.17
N VAL A 74 2.63 -10.31 5.76
CA VAL A 74 3.60 -11.05 4.95
C VAL A 74 4.94 -11.11 5.68
N TRP A 75 5.81 -12.03 5.29
CA TRP A 75 7.18 -12.07 5.80
C TRP A 75 7.93 -10.80 5.43
N ARG A 76 8.64 -10.23 6.41
CA ARG A 76 9.56 -9.11 6.17
C ARG A 76 10.60 -9.50 5.12
N ASN A 77 10.92 -8.58 4.22
CA ASN A 77 11.83 -8.74 3.08
C ASN A 77 11.36 -9.71 1.98
N SER A 78 10.13 -10.22 2.05
CA SER A 78 9.56 -10.99 0.93
C SER A 78 9.22 -10.10 -0.27
N GLN A 79 8.95 -10.70 -1.43
CA GLN A 79 8.52 -9.97 -2.63
C GLN A 79 7.17 -9.22 -2.46
N PHE A 80 6.44 -9.49 -1.39
CA PHE A 80 5.18 -8.88 -1.02
C PHE A 80 5.32 -7.83 0.10
N ASP A 81 6.51 -7.69 0.67
CA ASP A 81 6.83 -6.63 1.61
C ASP A 81 6.89 -5.29 0.88
N ASP A 82 5.95 -4.40 1.21
CA ASP A 82 5.85 -3.04 0.70
C ASP A 82 5.95 -1.99 1.82
N CYS A 83 6.56 -2.34 2.95
CA CYS A 83 6.77 -1.44 4.09
C CYS A 83 7.54 -0.18 3.68
N ASP A 84 8.67 -0.36 2.99
CA ASP A 84 9.60 0.71 2.57
C ASP A 84 9.49 1.02 1.07
N ARG A 85 8.37 0.67 0.45
CA ARG A 85 8.14 0.84 -0.99
C ARG A 85 6.95 1.75 -1.23
N GLN A 86 7.00 2.48 -2.34
CA GLN A 86 5.82 3.16 -2.84
C GLN A 86 4.76 2.11 -3.19
N ILE A 87 3.55 2.29 -2.68
CA ILE A 87 2.45 1.35 -2.88
C ILE A 87 1.78 1.68 -4.22
N TYR A 88 1.84 0.73 -5.15
CA TYR A 88 1.10 0.79 -6.40
C TYR A 88 -0.05 -0.20 -6.43
N GLY A 89 -1.16 0.22 -7.02
CA GLY A 89 -2.37 -0.57 -7.13
C GLY A 89 -3.26 -0.56 -5.88
N GLY A 90 -4.35 -1.31 -5.94
CA GLY A 90 -5.33 -1.44 -4.86
C GLY A 90 -6.21 -0.21 -4.70
N ARG A 91 -6.58 0.48 -5.79
CA ARG A 91 -7.33 1.75 -5.77
C ARG A 91 -8.48 1.76 -6.78
N PHE A 92 -9.61 2.35 -6.41
CA PHE A 92 -10.70 2.65 -7.33
C PHE A 92 -10.33 3.79 -8.29
N ASP A 93 -10.80 3.71 -9.55
CA ASP A 93 -10.53 4.69 -10.59
C ASP A 93 -9.05 5.10 -10.65
N ASP A 94 -8.17 4.11 -10.62
CA ASP A 94 -6.73 4.31 -10.59
C ASP A 94 -6.25 4.80 -11.96
N PRO A 95 -5.58 5.96 -12.05
CA PRO A 95 -4.96 6.43 -13.29
C PRO A 95 -3.97 5.42 -13.90
N LEU A 96 -3.40 4.53 -13.10
CA LEU A 96 -2.54 3.45 -13.58
C LEU A 96 -3.28 2.47 -14.50
N CYS A 97 -4.61 2.41 -14.40
CA CYS A 97 -5.47 1.62 -15.27
C CYS A 97 -5.94 2.36 -16.53
N ASN A 98 -5.46 3.58 -16.81
CA ASN A 98 -5.92 4.36 -17.97
C ASN A 98 -5.57 3.68 -19.30
N GLN A 99 -4.42 3.01 -19.40
CA GLN A 99 -3.97 2.39 -20.65
C GLN A 99 -4.79 1.13 -20.96
N TYR A 100 -4.98 0.25 -19.99
CA TYR A 100 -5.84 -0.94 -20.08
C TYR A 100 -6.81 -0.98 -18.89
N PRO A 101 -8.04 -0.42 -19.05
CA PRO A 101 -9.03 -0.38 -17.97
C PRO A 101 -9.47 -1.75 -17.45
N ASP A 102 -9.45 -2.76 -18.33
CA ASP A 102 -9.67 -4.18 -18.07
C ASP A 102 -8.49 -4.96 -18.63
N GLY A 103 -7.47 -5.22 -17.80
CA GLY A 103 -6.22 -5.83 -18.24
C GLY A 103 -5.06 -5.58 -17.30
N MET A 104 -3.83 -5.80 -17.79
CA MET A 104 -2.59 -5.65 -17.03
C MET A 104 -1.87 -4.37 -17.47
N ASN A 105 -1.56 -3.50 -16.52
CA ASN A 105 -0.83 -2.25 -16.72
C ASN A 105 0.55 -2.34 -16.09
N ARG A 106 1.44 -1.39 -16.40
CA ARG A 106 2.80 -1.38 -15.87
C ARG A 106 2.85 -0.86 -14.45
N ASP A 107 3.74 -1.42 -13.65
CA ASP A 107 4.21 -0.72 -12.46
C ASP A 107 5.13 0.45 -12.89
N PRO A 108 4.90 1.70 -12.43
CA PRO A 108 5.70 2.86 -12.86
C PRO A 108 7.14 2.84 -12.38
N SER A 109 7.43 2.08 -11.32
CA SER A 109 8.72 2.07 -10.64
C SER A 109 9.53 0.79 -10.89
N ASP A 110 8.86 -0.29 -11.28
CA ASP A 110 9.48 -1.60 -11.41
C ASP A 110 9.01 -2.32 -12.68
N CYS A 111 9.90 -2.39 -13.68
CA CYS A 111 9.62 -3.07 -14.94
C CYS A 111 9.43 -4.59 -14.84
N HIS A 112 9.75 -5.16 -13.68
CA HIS A 112 9.51 -6.57 -13.37
C HIS A 112 8.16 -6.79 -12.70
N ARG A 113 7.31 -5.75 -12.62
CA ARG A 113 6.00 -5.81 -12.02
C ARG A 113 4.92 -5.22 -12.92
N PHE A 114 3.69 -5.62 -12.61
CA PHE A 114 2.50 -5.19 -13.33
C PHE A 114 1.31 -5.03 -12.38
N ILE A 115 0.33 -4.25 -12.82
CA ILE A 115 -0.85 -3.86 -12.05
C ILE A 115 -2.08 -4.38 -12.79
N PRO A 116 -2.76 -5.40 -12.25
CA PRO A 116 -4.03 -5.83 -12.81
C PRO A 116 -5.09 -4.77 -12.59
N CYS A 117 -5.97 -4.62 -13.57
CA CYS A 117 -7.06 -3.66 -13.57
C CYS A 117 -8.34 -4.33 -14.04
N PHE A 118 -9.44 -4.01 -13.36
CA PHE A 118 -10.80 -4.35 -13.78
C PHE A 118 -11.69 -3.13 -13.59
N LYS A 119 -12.35 -2.68 -14.65
CA LYS A 119 -13.17 -1.46 -14.66
C LYS A 119 -12.46 -0.27 -14.00
N ARG A 120 -11.20 -0.03 -14.38
CA ARG A 120 -10.31 1.02 -13.83
C ARG A 120 -9.97 0.89 -12.34
N THR A 121 -10.39 -0.19 -11.68
CA THR A 121 -9.94 -0.51 -10.33
C THR A 121 -8.64 -1.28 -10.40
N SER A 122 -7.58 -0.76 -9.79
CA SER A 122 -6.30 -1.45 -9.73
C SER A 122 -6.27 -2.47 -8.59
N TYR A 123 -5.60 -3.59 -8.84
CA TYR A 123 -5.25 -4.60 -7.86
C TYR A 123 -3.78 -4.46 -7.46
N PRO A 124 -3.32 -5.18 -6.43
CA PRO A 124 -1.94 -5.08 -5.97
C PRO A 124 -0.93 -5.31 -7.08
N SER A 125 0.15 -4.52 -7.09
CA SER A 125 1.28 -4.74 -8.01
C SER A 125 1.84 -6.15 -7.82
N MET A 126 1.95 -6.93 -8.90
CA MET A 126 2.41 -8.31 -8.91
C MET A 126 3.74 -8.42 -9.64
N ALA A 127 4.64 -9.26 -9.12
CA ALA A 127 5.91 -9.55 -9.77
C ALA A 127 5.75 -10.54 -10.92
N CYS A 128 6.49 -10.32 -12.00
CA CYS A 128 6.76 -11.33 -13.00
C CYS A 128 7.59 -12.48 -12.42
N GLN A 129 7.33 -13.71 -12.89
CA GLN A 129 8.21 -14.84 -12.58
C GLN A 129 9.64 -14.59 -13.05
N PHE A 130 10.62 -15.17 -12.36
CA PHE A 130 12.05 -15.16 -12.73
C PHE A 130 12.63 -13.77 -13.07
N ASN A 131 12.08 -12.70 -12.48
CA ASN A 131 12.49 -11.33 -12.78
C ASN A 131 12.38 -10.98 -14.29
N LEU A 132 11.41 -11.57 -14.99
CA LEU A 132 11.07 -11.22 -16.36
C LEU A 132 10.53 -9.78 -16.43
N PHE A 133 10.50 -9.21 -17.62
CA PHE A 133 9.98 -7.87 -17.85
C PHE A 133 8.52 -7.93 -18.29
N PHE A 134 7.68 -7.09 -17.71
CA PHE A 134 6.29 -6.97 -18.15
C PHE A 134 6.17 -6.03 -19.36
N ASP A 135 5.50 -6.53 -20.40
CA ASP A 135 5.11 -5.73 -21.56
C ASP A 135 3.57 -5.62 -21.63
N PRO A 136 3.00 -4.41 -21.50
CA PRO A 136 1.57 -4.22 -21.56
C PRO A 136 1.02 -4.35 -22.99
N GLN A 137 1.85 -4.30 -24.04
CA GLN A 137 1.36 -4.52 -25.42
C GLN A 137 1.03 -6.00 -25.63
N THR A 138 1.89 -6.89 -25.14
CA THR A 138 1.67 -8.35 -25.21
C THR A 138 0.90 -8.90 -24.02
N GLN A 139 0.65 -8.08 -22.98
CA GLN A 139 -0.02 -8.45 -21.72
C GLN A 139 0.69 -9.61 -21.01
N ARG A 140 2.02 -9.70 -21.13
CA ARG A 140 2.81 -10.84 -20.65
C ARG A 140 4.15 -10.42 -20.08
N CYS A 141 4.68 -11.27 -19.20
CA CYS A 141 6.06 -11.23 -18.77
C CYS A 141 6.93 -12.01 -19.75
N SER A 142 8.07 -11.44 -20.17
CA SER A 142 9.02 -12.10 -21.08
C SER A 142 10.45 -11.68 -20.77
N GLU A 143 11.43 -12.35 -21.39
CA GLU A 143 12.86 -11.99 -21.25
C GLU A 143 13.19 -10.71 -22.02
N ILE A 144 12.32 -10.30 -22.95
CA ILE A 144 12.53 -9.12 -23.79
C ILE A 144 12.29 -7.88 -22.94
N ARG A 145 13.37 -7.13 -22.68
CA ARG A 145 13.29 -5.85 -22.00
C ARG A 145 12.63 -4.80 -22.91
N PRO A 146 11.49 -4.20 -22.49
CA PRO A 146 10.84 -3.18 -23.29
C PRO A 146 11.68 -1.90 -23.40
N PRO A 147 11.63 -1.17 -24.52
CA PRO A 147 12.46 0.03 -24.72
C PRO A 147 12.26 1.13 -23.69
N TYR A 148 11.05 1.25 -23.13
CA TYR A 148 10.70 2.24 -22.10
C TYR A 148 11.23 1.89 -20.71
N CYS A 149 11.65 0.63 -20.48
CA CYS A 149 12.31 0.24 -19.25
C CYS A 149 13.74 0.73 -19.29
N GLN A 150 13.97 1.98 -18.89
CA GLN A 150 15.31 2.52 -18.77
C GLN A 150 15.98 1.97 -17.50
N ILE A 151 17.30 1.73 -17.59
CA ILE A 151 18.09 1.49 -16.39
C ILE A 151 18.01 2.81 -15.62
N GLN A 152 17.48 2.81 -14.40
CA GLN A 152 17.77 3.93 -13.51
C GLN A 152 19.28 3.89 -13.25
N CYS A 153 20.06 4.54 -14.09
CA CYS A 153 21.42 4.94 -13.75
C CYS A 153 21.27 5.98 -12.65
N LYS A 154 21.37 5.54 -11.39
CA LYS A 154 21.77 6.42 -10.29
C LYS A 154 23.27 6.60 -10.34
#